data_AF-A0A0F9PEH0-F1
#
_entry.id   AF-A0A0F9PEH0-F1
#
_cell.length_a   1.000
_cell.length_b   1.000
_cell.length_c   1.000
_cell.angle_alpha   90.00
_cell.angle_beta   90.00
_cell.angle_gamma   90.00
#
_symmetry.space_group_name_H-M   'P 1'
#
loop_
_entity.id
_entity.type
_entity.pdbx_description
1 polymer ?
#
loop_
_entity_poly.entity_id
_entity_poly.type
_entity_poly.pdbx_seq_one_letter_code
_entity_poly.pdbx_strand_id
1 'polypeptide(L)'
;MVTKTRCERCTGNLYPYEGAMKCLQCGRSFGGPEPEGLIQDRRFTRAFKVRAIRRARELGSWSRAAQEFGVDPGGLQMWGYKL
;
A
#
# COMPACT_ATOMS: atom_id res chain seq x y z
N MET A 1 -13.77 -7.89 -16.87
CA MET A 1 -13.73 -6.73 -15.96
C MET A 1 -15.12 -6.58 -15.37
N VAL A 2 -15.29 -6.77 -14.06
CA VAL A 2 -16.63 -6.70 -13.44
C VAL A 2 -16.98 -5.23 -13.24
N THR A 3 -17.81 -4.67 -14.11
CA THR A 3 -18.44 -3.36 -13.93
C THR A 3 -19.46 -3.47 -12.79
N LYS A 4 -19.01 -3.37 -11.54
CA LYS A 4 -19.94 -3.33 -10.40
C LYS A 4 -20.68 -1.99 -10.44
N THR A 5 -21.99 -2.04 -10.71
CA THR A 5 -22.86 -0.86 -10.86
C THR A 5 -23.37 -0.32 -9.50
N ARG A 6 -23.23 -1.10 -8.41
CA ARG A 6 -23.78 -0.76 -7.08
C ARG A 6 -22.80 -1.07 -5.95
N CYS A 7 -22.89 -0.28 -4.87
CA CYS A 7 -22.10 -0.45 -3.66
C CYS A 7 -22.53 -1.69 -2.86
N GLU A 8 -21.60 -2.59 -2.53
CA GLU A 8 -21.90 -3.81 -1.76
C GLU A 8 -22.34 -3.55 -0.31
N ARG A 9 -22.06 -2.36 0.24
CA ARG A 9 -22.38 -2.02 1.63
C ARG A 9 -23.76 -1.39 1.80
N CYS A 10 -24.16 -0.53 0.86
CA CYS A 10 -25.37 0.28 1.00
C CYS A 10 -26.28 0.22 -0.23
N THR A 11 -25.95 -0.63 -1.21
CA THR A 11 -26.62 -0.73 -2.52
C THR A 11 -26.71 0.58 -3.30
N GLY A 12 -26.05 1.64 -2.82
CA GLY A 12 -26.03 2.96 -3.43
C GLY A 12 -25.26 3.02 -4.73
N ASN A 13 -25.59 4.04 -5.52
CA ASN A 13 -24.99 4.26 -6.82
C ASN A 13 -23.49 4.58 -6.70
N LEU A 14 -22.71 3.92 -7.56
CA LEU A 14 -21.28 4.17 -7.72
C LEU A 14 -21.06 5.15 -8.88
N TYR A 15 -20.17 6.11 -8.68
CA TYR A 15 -19.83 7.14 -9.64
C TYR A 15 -18.35 7.12 -9.95
N PRO A 16 -17.93 7.27 -11.21
CA PRO A 16 -16.51 7.38 -11.55
C PRO A 16 -15.90 8.62 -10.88
N TYR A 17 -14.76 8.44 -10.22
CA TYR A 17 -14.04 9.49 -9.50
C TYR A 17 -12.54 9.15 -9.46
N GLU A 18 -11.70 10.02 -10.05
CA GLU A 18 -10.23 9.93 -10.06
C GLU A 18 -9.67 8.53 -10.39
N GLY A 19 -10.12 7.95 -11.50
CA GLY A 19 -9.67 6.62 -11.93
C GLY A 19 -10.30 5.45 -11.18
N ALA A 20 -11.11 5.71 -10.14
CA ALA A 20 -11.88 4.76 -9.34
C ALA A 20 -13.40 4.96 -9.50
N MET A 21 -14.17 4.16 -8.78
CA MET A 21 -15.62 4.24 -8.58
C MET A 21 -15.90 4.58 -7.11
N LYS A 22 -16.58 5.69 -6.81
CA LYS A 22 -16.94 6.10 -5.45
C LYS A 22 -18.44 6.00 -5.21
N CYS A 23 -18.84 5.53 -4.04
CA CYS A 23 -20.24 5.53 -3.62
C CYS A 23 -20.62 6.89 -3.03
N LEU A 24 -21.67 7.53 -3.55
CA LEU A 24 -22.16 8.81 -2.98
C LEU A 24 -22.82 8.64 -1.61
N GLN A 25 -23.46 7.50 -1.35
CA GLN A 25 -24.19 7.30 -0.09
C GLN A 25 -23.28 7.02 1.10
N CYS A 26 -22.17 6.30 0.91
CA CYS A 26 -21.28 5.93 2.02
C CYS A 26 -19.84 6.44 1.86
N GLY A 27 -19.54 7.18 0.79
CA GLY A 27 -18.23 7.76 0.51
C GLY A 27 -17.14 6.76 0.11
N ARG A 28 -17.45 5.46 0.02
CA ARG A 28 -16.47 4.40 -0.22
C ARG A 28 -15.99 4.36 -1.67
N SER A 29 -14.68 4.26 -1.90
CA SER A 29 -14.07 4.12 -3.22
C SER A 29 -13.79 2.66 -3.58
N PHE A 30 -13.85 2.33 -4.86
CA PHE A 30 -13.79 0.99 -5.45
C PHE A 30 -13.02 1.07 -6.78
N GLY A 31 -12.04 0.21 -7.05
CA GLY A 31 -11.52 0.03 -8.42
C GLY A 31 -10.77 1.22 -9.05
N GLY A 32 -10.03 2.01 -8.27
CA GLY A 32 -8.98 2.88 -8.82
C GLY A 32 -7.78 2.08 -9.31
N PRO A 33 -6.90 2.63 -10.18
CA PRO A 33 -5.51 2.23 -10.07
C PRO A 33 -5.16 2.42 -8.59
N GLU A 34 -4.63 1.39 -7.93
CA GLU A 34 -3.99 1.65 -6.65
C GLU A 34 -3.03 2.80 -6.89
N PRO A 35 -3.01 3.84 -6.04
CA PRO A 35 -2.11 4.97 -6.24
C PRO A 35 -0.74 4.37 -6.52
N GLU A 36 -0.10 4.72 -7.63
CA GLU A 36 1.11 4.03 -8.10
C GLU A 36 2.23 4.04 -7.04
N GLY A 37 2.12 4.90 -6.03
CA GLY A 37 2.92 4.86 -4.78
C GLY A 37 2.66 3.69 -3.81
N LEU A 38 1.61 2.89 -4.01
CA LEU A 38 1.31 1.64 -3.28
C LEU A 38 1.68 0.38 -4.10
N ILE A 39 1.93 0.50 -5.41
CA ILE A 39 2.29 -0.65 -6.25
C ILE A 39 3.73 -1.10 -5.98
N GLN A 40 4.63 -0.19 -5.56
CA GLN A 40 5.97 -0.58 -5.08
C GLN A 40 5.92 -1.49 -3.84
N ASP A 41 4.84 -1.41 -3.06
CA ASP A 41 4.66 -2.14 -1.81
C ASP A 41 4.35 -3.63 -2.01
N ARG A 42 3.79 -4.00 -3.18
CA ARG A 42 3.39 -5.39 -3.46
C ARG A 42 4.57 -6.32 -3.78
N ARG A 43 5.78 -5.79 -4.03
CA ARG A 43 7.00 -6.60 -4.20
C ARG A 43 7.48 -7.20 -2.88
N PHE A 44 7.14 -6.57 -1.76
CA PHE A 44 7.65 -6.92 -0.44
C PHE A 44 6.50 -7.21 0.52
N THR A 45 6.34 -8.49 0.88
CA THR A 45 5.30 -8.90 1.84
C THR A 45 5.48 -8.19 3.19
N ARG A 46 4.38 -8.01 3.94
CA ARG A 46 4.44 -7.43 5.31
C ARG A 46 5.47 -8.15 6.20
N ALA A 47 5.57 -9.48 6.09
CA ALA A 47 6.55 -10.27 6.82
C ALA A 47 8.00 -9.94 6.42
N PHE A 48 8.27 -9.71 5.13
CA PHE A 48 9.58 -9.25 4.67
C PHE A 48 9.94 -7.89 5.25
N LYS A 49 9.01 -6.93 5.22
CA LYS A 49 9.22 -5.58 5.77
C LYS A 49 9.53 -5.59 7.26
N VAL A 50 8.79 -6.39 8.03
CA VAL A 50 9.02 -6.54 9.48
C VAL A 50 10.41 -7.13 9.76
N ARG A 51 10.86 -8.12 8.96
CA ARG A 51 12.21 -8.68 9.08
C ARG A 51 13.29 -7.64 8.76
N ALA A 52 13.13 -6.90 7.67
CA ALA A 52 14.09 -5.88 7.26
C ALA A 52 14.18 -4.73 8.29
N ILE A 53 13.05 -4.31 8.87
CA ILE A 53 13.01 -3.31 9.95
C ILE A 53 13.70 -3.80 11.22
N ARG A 54 13.41 -5.04 11.66
CA ARG A 54 14.08 -5.62 12.84
C ARG A 54 15.59 -5.65 12.65
N ARG A 55 16.03 -6.11 11.48
CA ARG A 55 17.45 -6.19 11.14
C ARG A 55 18.12 -4.81 11.09
N ALA A 56 17.43 -3.80 10.55
CA ALA A 56 17.91 -2.42 10.57
C ALA A 56 18.08 -1.87 11.99
N ARG A 57 17.17 -2.22 12.92
CA ARG A 57 17.28 -1.84 14.34
C ARG A 57 18.41 -2.59 15.05
N GLU A 58 18.61 -3.87 14.79
CA GLU A 58 19.73 -4.65 15.34
C GLU A 58 21.10 -4.09 14.90
N LEU A 59 21.20 -3.68 13.64
CA LEU A 59 22.42 -3.10 13.08
C LEU A 59 22.62 -1.62 13.43
N GLY A 60 21.60 -0.97 13.99
CA GLY A 60 21.59 0.48 14.24
C GLY A 60 21.71 1.33 12.96
N SER A 61 21.48 0.76 11.78
CA SER A 61 21.71 1.43 10.51
C SER A 61 20.77 0.90 9.42
N TRP A 62 19.90 1.79 8.93
CA TRP A 62 18.97 1.51 7.83
C TRP A 62 19.69 1.25 6.51
N SER A 63 20.78 1.96 6.22
CA SER A 63 21.55 1.81 4.98
C SER A 63 22.30 0.49 4.86
N ARG A 64 22.76 -0.08 5.98
CA ARG A 64 23.40 -1.40 5.99
C ARG A 64 22.38 -2.53 5.82
N ALA A 65 21.25 -2.46 6.51
CA ALA A 65 20.18 -3.42 6.32
C ALA A 65 19.62 -3.34 4.89
N ALA A 66 19.47 -2.15 4.33
CA ALA A 66 18.99 -1.96 2.97
C ALA A 66 19.89 -2.65 1.93
N GLN A 67 21.21 -2.55 2.09
CA GLN A 67 22.18 -3.30 1.27
C GLN A 67 22.07 -4.82 1.45
N GLU A 68 21.86 -5.31 2.68
CA GLU A 68 21.71 -6.75 2.97
C GLU A 68 20.46 -7.35 2.28
N PHE A 69 19.38 -6.57 2.19
CA PHE A 69 18.12 -6.98 1.57
C PHE A 69 17.94 -6.54 0.11
N GLY A 70 18.90 -5.81 -0.46
CA GLY A 70 18.80 -5.26 -1.82
C GLY A 70 17.63 -4.28 -2.01
N VAL A 71 17.29 -3.52 -0.97
CA VAL A 71 16.19 -2.55 -0.98
C VAL A 71 16.71 -1.11 -0.90
N ASP A 72 15.86 -0.16 -1.27
CA ASP A 72 16.16 1.25 -1.10
C ASP A 72 16.19 1.61 0.41
N PRO A 73 17.24 2.30 0.90
CA PRO A 73 17.36 2.67 2.31
C PRO A 73 16.29 3.66 2.77
N GLY A 74 15.87 4.59 1.91
CA GLY A 74 14.77 5.52 2.21
C GLY A 74 13.44 4.77 2.30
N GLY A 75 13.19 3.84 1.39
CA GLY A 75 12.05 2.93 1.42
C GLY A 75 11.96 2.11 2.70
N LEU A 76 13.09 1.52 3.13
CA LEU A 76 13.17 0.73 4.35
C LEU A 76 12.91 1.57 5.61
N GLN A 77 13.47 2.78 5.67
CA GLN A 77 13.21 3.71 6.78
C GLN A 77 11.74 4.14 6.83
N MET A 78 11.12 4.40 5.67
CA MET A 78 9.70 4.71 5.58
C MET A 78 8.81 3.56 6.06
N TRP A 79 9.20 2.31 5.84
CA TRP A 79 8.48 1.17 6.40
C TRP A 79 8.52 1.16 7.94
N GLY A 80 9.65 1.58 8.53
CA GLY A 80 9.80 1.70 9.98
C GLY A 80 8.93 2.78 10.63
N TYR A 81 8.55 3.83 9.89
CA TYR A 81 7.63 4.88 10.38
C TYR A 81 6.15 4.53 10.18
N LYS A 82 5.83 3.67 9.21
CA LYS A 82 4.45 3.27 8.88
C LYS A 82 3.95 2.03 9.64
N LEU A 83 4.83 1.32 10.35
CA LEU A 83 4.55 0.11 11.12
C LEU A 83 4.45 0.41 12.62
#